data_AF-A0A832MZ69-F1
#
_entry.id   AF-A0A832MZ69-F1
#
_cell.length_a   1.000
_cell.length_b   1.000
_cell.length_c   1.000
_cell.angle_alpha   90.00
_cell.angle_beta   90.00
_cell.angle_gamma   90.00
#
_symmetry.space_group_name_H-M   'P 1'
#
loop_
_entity.id
_entity.type
_entity.pdbx_description
1 polymer ?
#
loop_
_entity_poly.entity_id
_entity_poly.type
_entity_poly.pdbx_seq_one_letter_code
_entity_poly.pdbx_strand_id
1 'polypeptide(L)'
;MKLGFLVDLDLCMGCKGCEVACKVENDVPVSSWRLRVKYVDQGTFPDTSRTFTPLRCNHCESAPCERICPVSALHYLENGIVNVDKDRCIGCAGCIMACPYGAIYMDPETNTADKCTYCAHRIEGGLMPACVVACPVEANIFGDLEDPMSNISRYISKDKRVQVRKPEKNTRPTHFYVGGGQAQLNPLAAKREEGYSLFDNITHLKHIGGHH
;
A
#
# COMPACT_ATOMS: atom_id res chain seq x y z
N MET A 1 5.52 -17.19 14.06
CA MET A 1 6.07 -16.33 13.00
C MET A 1 4.98 -15.42 12.54
N LYS A 2 5.23 -14.11 12.59
CA LYS A 2 4.30 -13.07 12.17
C LYS A 2 5.03 -12.10 11.28
N LEU A 3 4.72 -12.13 9.99
CA LEU A 3 5.47 -11.35 9.01
C LEU A 3 5.07 -9.89 9.04
N GLY A 4 6.07 -9.02 8.94
CA GLY A 4 5.90 -7.57 8.87
C GLY A 4 6.78 -6.96 7.81
N PHE A 5 6.44 -5.72 7.44
CA PHE A 5 7.17 -4.94 6.46
C PHE A 5 7.41 -3.55 7.02
N LEU A 6 8.60 -2.99 6.84
CA LEU A 6 8.93 -1.62 7.20
C LEU A 6 9.53 -0.93 5.98
N VAL A 7 9.15 0.33 5.77
CA VAL A 7 9.74 1.18 4.74
C VAL A 7 10.44 2.38 5.37
N ASP A 8 11.74 2.49 5.14
CA ASP A 8 12.53 3.65 5.48
C ASP A 8 12.42 4.72 4.39
N LEU A 9 11.64 5.76 4.70
CA LEU A 9 11.39 6.86 3.78
C LEU A 9 12.54 7.87 3.74
N ASP A 10 13.46 7.86 4.72
CA ASP A 10 14.66 8.70 4.69
C ASP A 10 15.67 8.13 3.67
N LEU A 11 15.67 6.80 3.45
CA LEU A 11 16.48 6.14 2.43
C LEU A 11 15.81 6.11 1.04
N CYS A 12 14.48 6.19 0.97
CA CYS A 12 13.75 5.99 -0.28
C CYS A 12 13.98 7.13 -1.29
N MET A 13 14.79 6.86 -2.32
CA MET A 13 15.05 7.80 -3.42
C MET A 13 14.00 7.80 -4.55
N GLY A 14 12.91 7.05 -4.41
CA GLY A 14 11.81 7.08 -5.39
C GLY A 14 12.09 6.45 -6.76
N CYS A 15 13.11 5.58 -6.90
CA CYS A 15 13.54 5.02 -8.19
C CYS A 15 12.53 4.08 -8.89
N LYS A 16 11.41 3.73 -8.24
CA LYS A 16 10.36 2.81 -8.73
C LYS A 16 10.83 1.38 -9.06
N GLY A 17 12.05 1.00 -8.71
CA GLY A 17 12.54 -0.38 -8.91
C GLY A 17 11.67 -1.44 -8.23
N CYS A 18 11.20 -1.16 -7.01
CA CYS A 18 10.30 -2.05 -6.28
C CYS A 18 8.90 -2.19 -6.93
N GLU A 19 8.41 -1.13 -7.58
CA GLU A 19 7.14 -1.11 -8.31
C GLU A 19 7.21 -2.01 -9.55
N VAL A 20 8.29 -1.91 -10.34
CA VAL A 20 8.54 -2.78 -11.49
C VAL A 20 8.79 -4.23 -11.08
N ALA A 21 9.62 -4.46 -10.06
CA ALA A 21 9.93 -5.80 -9.58
C ALA A 21 8.68 -6.54 -9.10
N CYS A 22 7.79 -5.85 -8.37
CA CYS A 22 6.52 -6.44 -7.95
C CYS A 22 5.64 -6.81 -9.15
N LYS A 23 5.66 -6.00 -10.20
CA LYS A 23 4.84 -6.18 -11.38
C LYS A 23 5.29 -7.38 -12.20
N VAL A 24 6.60 -7.51 -12.44
CA VAL A 24 7.21 -8.65 -13.15
C VAL A 24 7.04 -9.94 -12.36
N GLU A 25 7.34 -9.92 -11.05
CA GLU A 25 7.30 -11.13 -10.22
C GLU A 25 5.90 -11.75 -10.09
N ASN A 26 4.85 -10.93 -10.17
CA ASN A 26 3.48 -11.35 -9.87
C ASN A 26 2.54 -11.21 -11.07
N ASP A 27 3.09 -11.02 -12.28
CA ASP A 27 2.35 -10.83 -13.52
C ASP A 27 1.19 -9.82 -13.39
N VAL A 28 1.45 -8.70 -12.72
CA VAL A 28 0.40 -7.70 -12.48
C VAL A 28 0.08 -6.97 -13.80
N PRO A 29 -1.19 -6.83 -14.20
CA PRO A 29 -1.57 -6.16 -15.46
C PRO A 29 -1.06 -4.72 -15.56
N VAL A 30 -0.77 -4.23 -16.78
CA VAL A 30 -0.21 -2.88 -17.04
C VAL A 30 -1.04 -1.75 -16.44
N SER A 31 -2.36 -1.89 -16.43
CA SER A 31 -3.28 -0.90 -15.85
C SER A 31 -3.30 -0.89 -14.31
N SER A 32 -2.71 -1.90 -13.66
CA SER A 32 -2.89 -2.20 -12.24
C SER A 32 -1.57 -2.33 -11.49
N TRP A 33 -1.63 -2.24 -10.16
CA TRP A 33 -0.44 -2.18 -9.30
C TRP A 33 -0.71 -2.72 -7.91
N ARG A 34 0.10 -3.69 -7.45
CA ARG A 34 0.12 -4.13 -6.04
C ARG A 34 0.95 -3.22 -5.14
N LEU A 35 1.85 -2.43 -5.72
CA LEU A 35 2.76 -1.48 -5.09
C LEU A 35 2.91 -0.26 -6.01
N ARG A 36 2.74 0.95 -5.47
CA ARG A 36 3.03 2.20 -6.19
C ARG A 36 3.89 3.13 -5.35
N VAL A 37 4.92 3.72 -5.94
CA VAL A 37 5.67 4.81 -5.34
C VAL A 37 5.00 6.13 -5.69
N LYS A 38 4.42 6.78 -4.67
CA LYS A 38 3.90 8.15 -4.77
C LYS A 38 4.95 9.15 -4.33
N TYR A 39 4.84 10.38 -4.78
CA TYR A 39 5.67 11.47 -4.27
C TYR A 39 4.81 12.69 -3.96
N VAL A 40 5.30 13.51 -3.05
CA VAL A 40 4.69 14.79 -2.66
C VAL A 40 5.79 15.84 -2.65
N ASP A 41 5.53 16.93 -3.36
CA ASP A 41 6.33 18.15 -3.32
C ASP A 41 5.82 19.06 -2.22
N GLN A 42 6.73 19.63 -1.44
CA GLN A 42 6.43 20.51 -0.32
C GLN A 42 7.34 21.73 -0.32
N GLY A 43 6.83 22.81 0.26
CA GLY A 43 7.56 24.06 0.40
C GLY A 43 7.43 24.97 -0.81
N THR A 44 8.12 26.10 -0.75
CA THR A 44 8.12 27.16 -1.77
C THR A 44 9.56 27.55 -2.04
N PHE A 45 9.88 27.92 -3.28
CA PHE A 45 11.24 28.33 -3.64
C PHE A 45 11.79 29.41 -2.68
N PRO A 46 13.03 29.28 -2.18
CA PRO A 46 14.03 28.25 -2.47
C PRO A 46 13.92 26.96 -1.64
N ASP A 47 13.09 26.96 -0.59
CA ASP A 47 12.94 25.87 0.36
C ASP A 47 11.92 24.82 -0.09
N THR A 48 12.23 24.15 -1.21
CA THR A 48 11.40 23.06 -1.76
C THR A 48 11.99 21.69 -1.45
N SER A 49 11.13 20.71 -1.20
CA SER A 49 11.52 19.30 -1.00
C SER A 49 10.55 18.35 -1.69
N ARG A 50 11.06 17.20 -2.11
CA ARG A 50 10.26 16.07 -2.61
C ARG A 50 10.48 14.88 -1.71
N THR A 51 9.40 14.22 -1.38
CA THR A 51 9.39 13.01 -0.54
C THR A 51 8.76 11.87 -1.34
N PHE A 52 9.21 10.62 -1.13
CA PHE A 52 8.72 9.44 -1.86
C PHE A 52 8.14 8.39 -0.90
N THR A 53 6.97 7.83 -1.21
CA THR A 53 6.31 6.80 -0.39
C THR A 53 5.92 5.59 -1.25
N PRO A 54 6.57 4.44 -1.05
CA PRO A 54 6.11 3.16 -1.54
C PRO A 54 4.84 2.70 -0.80
N LEU A 55 3.69 2.72 -1.48
CA LEU A 55 2.39 2.32 -0.93
C LEU A 55 1.97 0.95 -1.46
N ARG A 56 1.57 0.05 -0.54
CA ARG A 56 1.02 -1.29 -0.85
C ARG A 56 0.05 -1.76 0.23
N CYS A 57 -0.36 -3.03 0.20
CA CYS A 57 -1.18 -3.62 1.26
C CYS A 57 -0.47 -3.57 2.61
N ASN A 58 -1.25 -3.28 3.66
CA ASN A 58 -0.78 -3.12 5.02
C ASN A 58 -0.80 -4.42 5.86
N HIS A 59 -1.30 -5.52 5.28
CA HIS A 59 -1.46 -6.84 5.94
C HIS A 59 -1.96 -6.72 7.39
N CYS A 60 -3.09 -6.03 7.51
CA CYS A 60 -3.71 -5.63 8.77
C CYS A 60 -4.09 -6.85 9.62
N GLU A 61 -3.81 -6.85 10.92
CA GLU A 61 -4.30 -7.91 11.83
C GLU A 61 -5.81 -7.87 12.03
N SER A 62 -6.41 -6.70 11.84
CA SER A 62 -7.86 -6.48 11.88
C SER A 62 -8.33 -6.04 10.49
N ALA A 63 -8.06 -6.85 9.48
CA ALA A 63 -8.34 -6.56 8.08
C ALA A 63 -9.86 -6.47 7.81
N PRO A 64 -10.39 -5.28 7.48
CA PRO A 64 -11.80 -5.15 7.10
C PRO A 64 -12.11 -5.82 5.75
N CYS A 65 -11.11 -5.93 4.87
CA CYS A 65 -11.26 -6.57 3.57
C CYS A 65 -11.41 -8.10 3.64
N GLU A 66 -10.90 -8.72 4.71
CA GLU A 66 -11.11 -10.14 5.00
C GLU A 66 -12.53 -10.34 5.53
N ARG A 67 -12.91 -9.64 6.60
CA ARG A 67 -14.24 -9.74 7.23
C ARG A 67 -15.42 -9.48 6.29
N ILE A 68 -15.27 -8.59 5.30
CA ILE A 68 -16.36 -8.26 4.37
C ILE A 68 -16.52 -9.31 3.26
N CYS A 69 -15.55 -10.23 3.07
CA CYS A 69 -15.57 -11.16 1.97
C CYS A 69 -16.60 -12.28 2.21
N PRO A 70 -17.70 -12.36 1.44
CA PRO A 70 -18.77 -13.33 1.71
C PRO A 70 -18.40 -14.78 1.39
N VAL A 71 -17.30 -14.98 0.66
CA VAL A 71 -16.84 -16.29 0.17
C VAL A 71 -15.46 -16.68 0.72
N SER A 72 -14.95 -15.88 1.68
CA SER A 72 -13.62 -16.02 2.28
C SER A 72 -12.47 -16.17 1.26
N ALA A 73 -12.59 -15.49 0.11
CA ALA A 73 -11.49 -15.36 -0.85
C ALA A 73 -10.31 -14.59 -0.23
N LEU A 74 -10.59 -13.51 0.50
CA LEU A 74 -9.61 -12.87 1.37
C LEU A 74 -9.59 -13.63 2.69
N HIS A 75 -8.41 -14.07 3.13
CA HIS A 75 -8.22 -14.88 4.34
C HIS A 75 -6.83 -14.67 4.93
N TYR A 76 -6.61 -15.06 6.18
CA TYR A 76 -5.29 -15.04 6.80
C TYR A 76 -4.55 -16.35 6.57
N LEU A 77 -3.26 -16.27 6.26
CA LEU A 77 -2.32 -17.37 6.43
C LEU A 77 -1.82 -17.44 7.87
N GLU A 78 -1.24 -18.57 8.27
CA GLU A 78 -0.70 -18.78 9.64
C GLU A 78 0.34 -17.73 10.04
N ASN A 79 1.09 -17.21 9.07
CA ASN A 79 2.13 -16.20 9.27
C ASN A 79 1.62 -14.74 9.29
N GLY A 80 0.29 -14.54 9.31
CA GLY A 80 -0.34 -13.22 9.38
C GLY A 80 -0.53 -12.51 8.04
N ILE A 81 -0.10 -13.11 6.92
CA ILE A 81 -0.38 -12.56 5.59
C ILE A 81 -1.89 -12.64 5.34
N VAL A 82 -2.55 -11.48 5.19
CA VAL A 82 -3.85 -11.42 4.52
C VAL A 82 -3.63 -11.80 3.06
N ASN A 83 -4.05 -12.99 2.63
CA ASN A 83 -3.90 -13.50 1.27
C ASN A 83 -5.21 -13.41 0.47
N VAL A 84 -5.15 -13.66 -0.83
CA VAL A 84 -6.32 -13.74 -1.72
C VAL A 84 -6.30 -15.06 -2.49
N ASP A 85 -7.37 -15.82 -2.35
CA ASP A 85 -7.70 -16.99 -3.16
C ASP A 85 -8.55 -16.51 -4.35
N LYS A 86 -7.98 -16.58 -5.56
CA LYS A 86 -8.64 -16.11 -6.78
C LYS A 86 -9.75 -17.06 -7.23
N ASP A 87 -9.64 -18.36 -6.97
CA ASP A 87 -10.61 -19.37 -7.39
C ASP A 87 -11.93 -19.25 -6.60
N ARG A 88 -11.83 -18.78 -5.35
CA ARG A 88 -13.00 -18.48 -4.51
C ARG A 88 -13.61 -17.12 -4.79
N CYS A 89 -12.91 -16.23 -5.49
CA CYS A 89 -13.32 -14.84 -5.64
C CYS A 89 -14.49 -14.70 -6.64
N ILE A 90 -15.61 -14.14 -6.17
CA ILE A 90 -16.81 -13.91 -7.00
C ILE A 90 -16.89 -12.50 -7.61
N GLY A 91 -15.81 -11.72 -7.56
CA GLY A 91 -15.75 -10.39 -8.19
C GLY A 91 -16.64 -9.30 -7.59
N CYS A 92 -17.20 -9.48 -6.39
CA CYS A 92 -18.18 -8.53 -5.81
C CYS A 92 -17.62 -7.16 -5.39
N ALA A 93 -16.30 -6.96 -5.44
CA ALA A 93 -15.60 -5.72 -5.07
C ALA A 93 -15.82 -5.19 -3.63
N GLY A 94 -16.51 -5.92 -2.74
CA GLY A 94 -16.75 -5.48 -1.36
C GLY A 94 -15.44 -5.20 -0.59
N CYS A 95 -14.41 -6.01 -0.80
CA CYS A 95 -13.09 -5.82 -0.19
C CYS A 95 -12.41 -4.51 -0.62
N ILE A 96 -12.65 -4.03 -1.84
CA ILE A 96 -12.10 -2.76 -2.35
C ILE A 96 -12.70 -1.60 -1.57
N MET A 97 -14.02 -1.60 -1.39
CA MET A 97 -14.73 -0.58 -0.60
C MET A 97 -14.33 -0.60 0.87
N ALA A 98 -14.06 -1.78 1.43
CA ALA A 98 -13.67 -1.92 2.82
C ALA A 98 -12.21 -1.51 3.11
N CYS A 99 -11.32 -1.57 2.12
CA CYS A 99 -9.90 -1.30 2.33
C CYS A 99 -9.65 0.21 2.52
N PRO A 100 -9.27 0.69 3.71
CA PRO A 100 -9.08 2.13 3.92
C PRO A 100 -7.84 2.68 3.21
N TYR A 101 -7.01 1.82 2.63
CA TYR A 101 -5.74 2.19 2.00
C TYR A 101 -5.81 2.26 0.48
N GLY A 102 -6.92 1.81 -0.13
CA GLY A 102 -7.03 1.66 -1.59
C GLY A 102 -5.98 0.69 -2.15
N ALA A 103 -5.68 -0.38 -1.40
CA ALA A 103 -4.60 -1.32 -1.72
C ALA A 103 -5.07 -2.56 -2.51
N ILE A 104 -6.37 -2.62 -2.87
CA ILE A 104 -7.00 -3.72 -3.58
C ILE A 104 -7.60 -3.15 -4.87
N TYR A 105 -7.41 -3.87 -5.98
CA TYR A 105 -8.01 -3.55 -7.28
C TYR A 105 -8.75 -4.77 -7.84
N MET A 106 -9.63 -4.54 -8.81
CA MET A 106 -10.19 -5.63 -9.62
C MET A 106 -9.24 -5.90 -10.77
N ASP A 107 -8.73 -7.12 -10.84
CA ASP A 107 -7.90 -7.57 -11.93
C ASP A 107 -8.73 -7.61 -13.23
N PRO A 108 -8.34 -6.86 -14.29
CA PRO A 108 -9.13 -6.72 -15.50
C PRO A 108 -9.14 -7.98 -16.38
N GLU A 109 -8.22 -8.92 -16.15
CA GLU A 109 -8.10 -10.13 -16.96
C GLU A 109 -8.91 -11.27 -16.36
N THR A 110 -8.95 -11.34 -15.02
CA THR A 110 -9.62 -12.43 -14.28
C THR A 110 -10.93 -12.03 -13.63
N ASN A 111 -11.25 -10.74 -13.54
CA ASN A 111 -12.38 -10.20 -12.75
C ASN A 111 -12.35 -10.62 -11.27
N THR A 112 -11.16 -10.92 -10.73
CA THR A 112 -10.96 -11.24 -9.31
C THR A 112 -10.31 -10.06 -8.59
N ALA A 113 -10.48 -10.00 -7.27
CA ALA A 113 -9.77 -9.01 -6.46
C ALA A 113 -8.28 -9.36 -6.37
N ASP A 114 -7.41 -8.36 -6.46
CA ASP A 114 -5.96 -8.55 -6.32
C ASP A 114 -5.33 -7.42 -5.50
N LYS A 115 -4.24 -7.75 -4.80
CA LYS A 115 -3.50 -6.88 -3.89
C LYS A 115 -2.11 -7.49 -3.61
N CYS A 116 -1.23 -6.73 -2.95
CA CYS A 116 0.01 -7.29 -2.42
C CYS A 116 -0.25 -8.49 -1.49
N THR A 117 0.56 -9.54 -1.64
CA THR A 117 0.50 -10.82 -0.90
C THR A 117 1.77 -11.05 -0.07
N TYR A 118 2.57 -10.01 0.14
CA TYR A 118 3.97 -10.12 0.61
C TYR A 118 4.83 -11.12 -0.18
N CYS A 119 4.46 -11.46 -1.42
CA CYS A 119 5.10 -12.54 -2.19
C CYS A 119 5.09 -13.86 -1.41
N ALA A 120 3.94 -14.26 -0.87
CA ALA A 120 3.77 -15.52 -0.13
C ALA A 120 4.40 -16.73 -0.86
N HIS A 121 4.27 -16.79 -2.19
CA HIS A 121 4.87 -17.82 -3.04
C HIS A 121 6.40 -17.87 -2.98
N ARG A 122 7.08 -16.72 -2.80
CA ARG A 122 8.53 -16.65 -2.60
C ARG A 122 8.92 -17.08 -1.19
N ILE A 123 8.15 -16.62 -0.21
CA ILE A 123 8.42 -16.88 1.22
C ILE A 123 8.32 -18.36 1.52
N GLU A 124 7.35 -19.06 0.93
CA GLU A 124 7.22 -20.52 1.03
C GLU A 124 8.48 -21.25 0.53
N GLY A 125 9.15 -20.71 -0.50
CA GLY A 125 10.44 -21.20 -1.00
C GLY A 125 11.67 -20.66 -0.26
N GLY A 126 11.52 -19.97 0.87
CA GLY A 126 12.63 -19.38 1.63
C GLY A 126 13.25 -18.13 1.00
N LEU A 127 12.57 -17.49 0.05
CA LEU A 127 13.04 -16.30 -0.66
C LEU A 127 12.40 -15.02 -0.10
N MET A 128 13.16 -13.92 -0.15
CA MET A 128 12.66 -12.59 0.20
C MET A 128 11.68 -12.04 -0.86
N PRO A 129 10.73 -11.15 -0.50
CA PRO A 129 9.83 -10.52 -1.45
C PRO A 129 10.60 -9.76 -2.55
N ALA A 130 10.13 -9.80 -3.80
CA ALA A 130 10.85 -9.19 -4.93
C ALA A 130 11.11 -7.68 -4.74
N CYS A 131 10.15 -6.96 -4.16
CA CYS A 131 10.28 -5.54 -3.87
C CYS A 131 11.36 -5.21 -2.81
N VAL A 132 11.72 -6.17 -1.95
CA VAL A 132 12.82 -6.04 -0.97
C VAL A 132 14.15 -6.22 -1.71
N VAL A 133 14.28 -7.32 -2.45
CA VAL A 133 15.50 -7.66 -3.21
C VAL A 133 15.85 -6.59 -4.24
N ALA A 134 14.84 -6.00 -4.89
CA ALA A 134 15.05 -4.99 -5.93
C ALA A 134 15.39 -3.59 -5.41
N CYS A 135 15.43 -3.36 -4.10
CA CYS A 135 15.65 -2.02 -3.54
C CYS A 135 17.16 -1.73 -3.41
N PRO A 136 17.74 -0.82 -4.22
CA PRO A 136 19.19 -0.59 -4.21
C PRO A 136 19.70 0.14 -2.96
N VAL A 137 18.79 0.79 -2.23
CA VAL A 137 19.07 1.55 -1.01
C VAL A 137 18.54 0.85 0.24
N GLU A 138 18.08 -0.40 0.10
CA GLU A 138 17.58 -1.25 1.20
C GLU A 138 16.48 -0.59 2.07
N ALA A 139 15.75 0.36 1.51
CA ALA A 139 14.65 1.05 2.19
C ALA A 139 13.48 0.12 2.55
N ASN A 140 13.33 -1.01 1.84
CA ASN A 140 12.29 -2.00 2.11
C ASN A 140 12.84 -3.10 3.03
N ILE A 141 12.36 -3.18 4.26
CA ILE A 141 12.80 -4.15 5.26
C ILE A 141 11.65 -5.12 5.56
N PHE A 142 11.91 -6.42 5.50
CA PHE A 142 10.89 -7.47 5.70
C PHE A 142 11.42 -8.54 6.64
N GLY A 143 10.53 -9.14 7.44
CA GLY A 143 10.92 -10.25 8.31
C GLY A 143 9.85 -10.62 9.33
N ASP A 144 10.22 -11.51 10.25
CA ASP A 144 9.38 -11.93 11.37
C ASP A 144 9.40 -10.88 12.49
N LEU A 145 8.23 -10.35 12.84
CA LEU A 145 8.02 -9.40 13.93
C LEU A 145 8.12 -10.06 15.32
N GLU A 146 7.97 -11.39 15.40
CA GLU A 146 8.07 -12.15 16.65
C GLU A 146 9.51 -12.57 16.97
N ASP A 147 10.40 -12.59 15.97
CA ASP A 147 11.82 -12.83 16.18
C ASP A 147 12.53 -11.53 16.58
N PRO A 148 13.03 -11.39 17.82
CA PRO A 148 13.75 -10.20 18.27
C PRO A 148 15.10 -10.01 17.54
N MET A 149 15.60 -11.05 16.89
CA MET A 149 16.85 -11.02 16.13
C MET A 149 16.64 -10.67 14.65
N SER A 150 15.40 -10.57 14.18
CA SER A 150 15.12 -10.15 12.82
C SER A 150 15.49 -8.68 12.59
N ASN A 151 15.89 -8.35 11.36
CA ASN A 151 16.27 -6.98 11.02
C ASN A 151 15.13 -5.99 11.26
N ILE A 152 13.88 -6.38 10.94
CA ILE A 152 12.71 -5.55 11.14
C ILE A 152 12.42 -5.31 12.63
N SER A 153 12.47 -6.34 13.49
CA SER A 153 12.21 -6.20 14.94
C SER A 153 13.25 -5.32 15.62
N ARG A 154 14.53 -5.47 15.24
CA ARG A 154 15.60 -4.59 15.72
C ARG A 154 15.43 -3.16 15.26
N TYR A 155 15.02 -2.94 14.01
CA TYR A 155 14.77 -1.60 13.48
C TYR A 155 13.63 -0.92 14.25
N ILE A 156 12.48 -1.60 14.38
CA ILE A 156 11.29 -1.10 15.09
C ILE A 156 11.61 -0.78 16.55
N SER A 157 12.43 -1.61 17.21
CA SER A 157 12.80 -1.40 18.61
C SER A 157 13.67 -0.14 18.81
N LYS A 158 14.54 0.15 17.83
CA LYS A 158 15.52 1.24 17.89
C LYS A 158 14.94 2.60 17.50
N ASP A 159 14.16 2.68 16.42
CA ASP A 159 13.66 3.95 15.90
C ASP A 159 12.27 4.30 16.46
N LYS A 160 12.17 5.41 17.21
CA LYS A 160 10.92 5.87 17.82
C LYS A 160 9.98 6.59 16.86
N ARG A 161 10.41 6.85 15.62
CA ARG A 161 9.61 7.52 14.58
C ARG A 161 8.77 6.53 13.76
N VAL A 162 8.83 5.24 14.09
CA VAL A 162 8.03 4.20 13.42
C VAL A 162 6.54 4.51 13.59
N GLN A 163 5.84 4.51 12.47
CA GLN A 163 4.43 4.85 12.37
C GLN A 163 3.72 3.94 11.36
N VAL A 164 2.39 3.94 11.43
CA VAL A 164 1.52 3.21 10.49
C VAL A 164 0.60 4.19 9.77
N ARG A 165 0.04 3.76 8.64
CA ARG A 165 -0.95 4.56 7.92
C ARG A 165 -2.33 4.42 8.54
N LYS A 166 -3.04 5.54 8.63
CA LYS A 166 -4.43 5.64 9.10
C LYS A 166 -4.69 4.92 10.43
N PRO A 167 -3.94 5.22 11.51
CA PRO A 167 -4.13 4.57 12.81
C PRO A 167 -5.56 4.71 13.35
N GLU A 168 -6.25 5.80 13.01
CA GLU A 168 -7.66 6.07 13.36
C GLU A 168 -8.65 5.02 12.81
N LYS A 169 -8.24 4.19 11.84
CA LYS A 169 -9.06 3.11 11.29
C LYS A 169 -8.98 1.80 12.09
N ASN A 170 -8.12 1.72 13.12
CA ASN A 170 -8.01 0.58 14.03
C ASN A 170 -7.84 -0.80 13.33
N THR A 171 -7.18 -0.81 12.17
CA THR A 171 -6.91 -2.02 11.38
C THR A 171 -5.71 -2.81 11.91
N ARG A 172 -4.90 -2.23 12.81
CA ARG A 172 -3.63 -2.78 13.31
C ARG A 172 -2.70 -3.24 12.16
N PRO A 173 -2.14 -2.31 11.36
CA PRO A 173 -1.21 -2.65 10.28
C PRO A 173 0.06 -3.36 10.77
N THR A 174 0.55 -4.32 10.00
CA THR A 174 1.90 -4.92 10.14
C THR A 174 2.89 -4.33 9.12
N HIS A 175 2.45 -3.29 8.41
CA HIS A 175 3.24 -2.49 7.50
C HIS A 175 3.55 -1.13 8.12
N PHE A 176 4.83 -0.90 8.38
CA PHE A 176 5.37 0.24 9.08
C PHE A 176 6.11 1.19 8.14
N TYR A 177 6.20 2.43 8.56
CA TYR A 177 6.95 3.49 7.89
C TYR A 177 7.80 4.23 8.92
N VAL A 178 8.97 4.70 8.51
CA VAL A 178 9.83 5.59 9.29
C VAL A 178 10.29 6.74 8.41
N GLY A 179 10.38 7.96 8.96
CA GLY A 179 10.80 9.15 8.20
C GLY A 179 9.71 9.73 7.28
N GLY A 180 10.14 10.48 6.26
CA GLY A 180 9.30 10.87 5.10
C GLY A 180 8.32 12.04 5.28
N GLY A 181 8.26 12.66 6.45
CA GLY A 181 7.40 13.80 6.74
C GLY A 181 5.90 13.48 6.84
N GLN A 182 5.13 14.36 7.49
CA GLN A 182 3.71 14.12 7.77
C GLN A 182 2.81 14.16 6.52
N ALA A 183 3.17 14.93 5.49
CA ALA A 183 2.27 15.17 4.35
C ALA A 183 1.93 13.91 3.54
N GLN A 184 2.71 12.84 3.68
CA GLN A 184 2.54 11.61 2.93
C GLN A 184 1.66 10.57 3.64
N LEU A 185 1.80 10.51 4.97
CA LEU A 185 1.17 9.47 5.79
C LEU A 185 -0.10 10.00 6.46
N ASN A 186 -0.20 11.31 6.67
CA ASN A 186 -1.39 11.98 7.14
C ASN A 186 -2.18 12.59 5.97
N PRO A 187 -3.30 12.00 5.54
CA PRO A 187 -4.13 12.56 4.46
C PRO A 187 -4.74 13.93 4.80
N LEU A 188 -4.80 14.31 6.08
CA LEU A 188 -5.29 15.61 6.54
C LEU A 188 -4.20 16.70 6.53
N ALA A 189 -2.95 16.34 6.25
CA ALA A 189 -1.86 17.32 6.20
C ALA A 189 -1.90 18.18 4.93
N ALA A 190 -2.55 17.72 3.86
CA ALA A 190 -2.78 18.53 2.67
C ALA A 190 -3.91 19.54 2.96
N LYS A 191 -3.58 20.84 2.97
CA LYS A 191 -4.60 21.89 2.95
C LYS A 191 -5.12 22.02 1.52
N ARG A 192 -6.43 21.94 1.36
CA ARG A 192 -7.09 22.34 0.11
C ARG A 192 -7.06 23.87 0.07
N GLU A 193 -6.34 24.44 -0.87
CA GLU A 193 -6.40 25.88 -1.14
C GLU A 193 -7.84 26.23 -1.56
N GLU A 194 -8.48 27.13 -0.82
CA GLU A 194 -9.82 27.62 -1.16
C GLU A 194 -9.77 28.33 -2.52
N GLY A 195 -10.72 28.01 -3.41
CA GLY A 195 -10.86 28.70 -4.72
C GLY A 195 -10.27 27.99 -5.95
N TYR A 196 -9.56 26.86 -5.80
CA TYR A 196 -8.99 26.08 -6.92
C TYR A 196 -9.81 24.82 -7.29
N SER A 197 -11.13 24.87 -7.13
CA SER A 197 -11.99 23.86 -7.72
C SER A 197 -12.57 24.40 -9.02
N LEU A 198 -12.28 23.69 -10.10
CA LEU A 198 -12.92 23.90 -11.40
C LEU A 198 -14.45 23.80 -11.33
N PHE A 199 -15.02 23.25 -10.24
CA PHE A 199 -16.43 22.90 -10.12
C PHE A 199 -17.14 23.50 -8.91
N ASP A 200 -16.49 24.27 -8.03
CA ASP A 200 -17.15 24.76 -6.80
C ASP A 200 -18.33 25.71 -7.09
N ASN A 201 -18.39 26.29 -8.30
CA ASN A 201 -19.50 27.14 -8.78
C ASN A 201 -20.38 26.49 -9.86
N ILE A 202 -20.20 25.19 -10.16
CA ILE A 202 -21.01 24.50 -11.17
C ILE A 202 -22.19 23.82 -10.44
N THR A 203 -23.30 24.53 -10.31
CA THR A 203 -24.58 23.99 -9.78
C THR A 203 -25.43 23.36 -10.86
N HIS A 204 -25.23 23.77 -12.12
CA HIS A 204 -25.88 23.23 -13.31
C HIS A 204 -24.91 23.26 -14.49
N LEU A 205 -24.77 22.14 -15.20
CA LEU A 205 -24.16 22.15 -16.53
C LEU A 205 -25.22 22.59 -17.53
N LYS A 206 -24.95 23.62 -18.34
CA LYS A 206 -25.76 23.83 -19.55
C LYS A 206 -25.65 22.55 -20.37
N HIS A 207 -26.77 21.96 -20.75
CA HIS A 207 -26.80 20.81 -21.66
C HIS A 207 -26.07 21.24 -22.95
N ILE A 208 -24.81 20.85 -23.10
CA ILE A 208 -24.07 20.97 -24.36
C ILE A 208 -23.78 19.54 -24.77
N GLY A 209 -24.73 19.00 -25.52
CA GLY A 209 -24.77 17.62 -26.00
C GLY A 209 -26.14 17.43 -26.62
N GLY A 210 -26.21 17.56 -27.93
CA GLY A 210 -27.41 17.23 -28.70
C GLY A 210 -27.70 15.74 -28.61
N HIS A 211 -28.97 15.37 -28.79
CA HIS A 211 -29.37 13.98 -28.97
C HIS A 211 -28.69 13.41 -30.21
N HIS A 212 -27.60 12.68 -30.01
CA HIS A 212 -27.04 11.74 -30.97
C HIS A 212 -26.96 10.39 -30.26
#